data_AF-A0A4Y7U461-F1
#
_entry.id   AF-A0A4Y7U461-F1
#
_cell.length_a   1.000
_cell.length_b   1.000
_cell.length_c   1.000
_cell.angle_alpha   90.00
_cell.angle_beta   90.00
_cell.angle_gamma   90.00
#
_symmetry.space_group_name_H-M   'P 1'
#
loop_
_entity.id
_entity.type
_entity.pdbx_description
1 polymer ?
#
loop_
_entity_poly.entity_id
_entity_poly.type
_entity_poly.pdbx_seq_one_letter_code
_entity_poly.pdbx_strand_id
1 'polypeptide(L)'
;ILVTGRFNSFNGENVSDIIRLNANGTLDATFKFQGISLIGGGIQIELQADGKIILVAEQTMNTGKFDNLIRLNADGSYDKSFITVPDLHFDKVAIQPDGKIIVVHNTNNEFYSDYNYVARLNTDGSFDTSFVKAKFS
;
A
#
# COMPACT_ATOMS: atom_id res chain seq x y z
N ILE A 1 -14.09 -7.02 6.17
CA ILE A 1 -13.00 -6.71 7.14
C ILE A 1 -11.69 -7.10 6.49
N LEU A 2 -10.68 -6.23 6.41
CA LEU A 2 -9.35 -6.60 5.91
C LEU A 2 -8.44 -6.95 7.10
N VAL A 3 -7.65 -7.99 6.94
CA VAL A 3 -6.68 -8.45 7.94
C VAL A 3 -5.33 -8.63 7.26
N THR A 4 -4.30 -8.06 7.88
CA THR A 4 -2.91 -8.20 7.43
C THR A 4 -1.99 -8.61 8.54
N GLY A 5 -0.93 -9.30 8.16
CA GLY A 5 0.13 -9.66 9.08
C GLY A 5 0.96 -10.80 8.54
N ARG A 6 1.94 -11.20 9.33
CA ARG A 6 2.78 -12.34 9.01
C ARG A 6 2.09 -13.64 9.43
N PHE A 7 1.19 -14.11 8.59
CA PHE A 7 0.54 -15.41 8.74
C PHE A 7 0.43 -16.09 7.39
N ASN A 8 0.42 -17.42 7.41
CA ASN A 8 0.27 -18.26 6.22
C ASN A 8 -0.95 -19.18 6.30
N SER A 9 -1.72 -19.09 7.40
CA SER A 9 -2.92 -19.89 7.60
C SER A 9 -3.99 -19.15 8.41
N PHE A 10 -5.25 -19.46 8.13
CA PHE A 10 -6.42 -19.01 8.87
C PHE A 10 -7.39 -20.19 8.98
N ASN A 11 -7.74 -20.61 10.22
CA ASN A 11 -8.60 -21.78 10.47
C ASN A 11 -8.18 -23.07 9.74
N GLY A 12 -6.88 -23.28 9.54
CA GLY A 12 -6.33 -24.47 8.87
C GLY A 12 -6.27 -24.38 7.34
N GLU A 13 -6.79 -23.31 6.74
CA GLU A 13 -6.63 -23.04 5.31
C GLU A 13 -5.39 -22.18 5.08
N ASN A 14 -4.62 -22.52 4.04
CA ASN A 14 -3.48 -21.71 3.62
C ASN A 14 -3.95 -20.39 3.00
N VAL A 15 -3.39 -19.29 3.46
CA VAL A 15 -3.73 -17.93 3.00
C VAL A 15 -2.47 -17.08 2.82
N SER A 16 -2.62 -15.94 2.15
CA SER A 16 -1.56 -14.95 1.97
C SER A 16 -1.52 -13.94 3.13
N ASP A 17 -0.52 -13.04 3.11
CA ASP A 17 -0.30 -12.01 4.15
C ASP A 17 -1.47 -11.00 4.28
N ILE A 18 -2.40 -10.99 3.32
CA ILE A 18 -3.63 -10.21 3.34
C ILE A 18 -4.81 -11.16 3.08
N ILE A 19 -5.83 -11.09 3.94
CA ILE A 19 -7.12 -11.73 3.73
C ILE A 19 -8.25 -10.74 3.93
N ARG A 20 -9.41 -11.06 3.35
CA ARG A 20 -10.67 -10.40 3.66
C ARG A 20 -11.58 -11.37 4.38
N LEU A 21 -12.20 -10.90 5.45
CA LEU A 21 -13.24 -11.60 6.19
C LEU A 21 -14.61 -10.98 5.91
N ASN A 22 -15.62 -11.85 5.82
CA ASN A 22 -17.03 -11.48 5.86
C ASN A 22 -17.40 -10.94 7.25
N ALA A 23 -18.57 -10.31 7.35
CA ALA A 23 -19.06 -9.75 8.62
C ALA A 23 -19.23 -10.82 9.73
N ASN A 24 -19.46 -12.08 9.35
CA ASN A 24 -19.55 -13.21 10.27
C ASN A 24 -18.18 -13.85 10.61
N GLY A 25 -17.07 -13.27 10.14
CA GLY A 25 -15.71 -13.75 10.42
C GLY A 25 -15.20 -14.89 9.53
N THR A 26 -15.99 -15.39 8.57
CA THR A 26 -15.50 -16.38 7.59
C THR A 26 -14.62 -15.72 6.53
N LEU A 27 -13.72 -16.49 5.93
CA LEU A 27 -12.92 -16.03 4.79
C LEU A 27 -13.85 -15.61 3.64
N ASP A 28 -13.56 -14.46 3.05
CA ASP A 28 -14.18 -14.04 1.82
C ASP A 28 -13.41 -14.62 0.62
N ALA A 29 -13.96 -15.70 0.07
CA ALA A 29 -13.37 -16.38 -1.07
C ALA A 29 -13.33 -15.54 -2.35
N THR A 30 -14.03 -14.39 -2.43
CA THR A 30 -13.97 -13.49 -3.59
C THR A 30 -12.76 -12.57 -3.56
N PHE A 31 -12.06 -12.46 -2.42
CA PHE A 31 -10.83 -11.71 -2.31
C PHE A 31 -9.64 -12.59 -2.71
N LYS A 32 -9.02 -12.30 -3.85
CA LYS A 32 -7.98 -13.08 -4.52
C LYS A 32 -6.62 -12.37 -4.52
N PHE A 33 -6.12 -12.04 -3.33
CA PHE A 33 -4.75 -11.52 -3.21
C PHE A 33 -3.74 -12.66 -3.43
N GLN A 34 -2.93 -12.53 -4.47
CA GLN A 34 -1.90 -13.52 -4.83
C GLN A 34 -0.82 -12.88 -5.70
N GLY A 35 0.36 -13.50 -5.73
CA GLY A 35 1.44 -13.13 -6.66
C GLY A 35 2.34 -11.98 -6.19
N ILE A 36 1.99 -11.31 -5.08
CA ILE A 36 2.83 -10.30 -4.43
C ILE A 36 3.10 -10.77 -3.02
N SER A 37 4.38 -10.93 -2.67
CA SER A 37 4.79 -11.19 -1.28
C SER A 37 5.11 -9.87 -0.62
N LEU A 38 4.48 -9.64 0.53
CA LEU A 38 4.79 -8.48 1.37
C LEU A 38 5.86 -8.92 2.35
N ILE A 39 7.04 -8.31 2.21
CA ILE A 39 8.16 -8.59 3.10
C ILE A 39 8.33 -7.40 4.04
N GLY A 40 8.61 -7.71 5.30
CA GLY A 40 8.81 -6.71 6.35
C GLY A 40 7.65 -6.60 7.32
N GLY A 41 7.91 -5.98 8.47
CA GLY A 41 6.99 -5.97 9.60
C GLY A 41 5.87 -4.92 9.52
N GLY A 42 6.02 -3.90 8.68
CA GLY A 42 5.08 -2.79 8.56
C GLY A 42 4.27 -2.86 7.27
N ILE A 43 3.00 -3.25 7.38
CA ILE A 43 2.04 -3.07 6.30
C ILE A 43 1.01 -2.04 6.76
N GLN A 44 0.91 -0.91 6.05
CA GLN A 44 -0.21 0.02 6.21
C GLN A 44 -1.20 -0.19 5.06
N ILE A 45 -2.49 -0.20 5.40
CA ILE A 45 -3.57 -0.28 4.42
C ILE A 45 -4.52 0.89 4.62
N GLU A 46 -4.90 1.51 3.50
CA GLU A 46 -5.93 2.53 3.44
C GLU A 46 -6.98 2.15 2.38
N LEU A 47 -8.27 2.31 2.70
CA LEU A 47 -9.37 1.97 1.81
C LEU A 47 -9.85 3.22 1.06
N GLN A 48 -9.88 3.15 -0.28
CA GLN A 48 -10.49 4.18 -1.12
C GLN A 48 -12.01 4.02 -1.15
N ALA A 49 -12.73 5.12 -1.41
CA ALA A 49 -14.19 5.13 -1.45
C ALA A 49 -14.80 4.23 -2.54
N ASP A 50 -14.03 3.91 -3.57
CA ASP A 50 -14.42 2.98 -4.66
C ASP A 50 -14.14 1.51 -4.32
N GLY A 51 -13.68 1.23 -3.10
CA GLY A 51 -13.34 -0.11 -2.62
C GLY A 51 -11.94 -0.59 -3.00
N LYS A 52 -11.16 0.20 -3.74
CA LYS A 52 -9.74 -0.11 -3.96
C LYS A 52 -8.93 0.10 -2.69
N ILE A 53 -7.77 -0.54 -2.62
CA ILE A 53 -6.98 -0.66 -1.40
C ILE A 53 -5.58 -0.14 -1.69
N ILE A 54 -5.17 0.94 -1.02
CA ILE A 54 -3.78 1.40 -1.03
C ILE A 54 -3.01 0.63 0.02
N LEU A 55 -1.84 0.13 -0.35
CA LEU A 55 -0.97 -0.63 0.53
C LEU A 55 0.44 -0.06 0.49
N VAL A 56 1.00 0.15 1.67
CA VAL A 56 2.43 0.39 1.87
C VAL A 56 3.02 -0.80 2.61
N ALA A 57 4.07 -1.39 2.06
CA ALA A 57 4.88 -2.41 2.72
C ALA A 57 6.34 -1.96 2.75
N GLU A 58 7.16 -2.62 3.57
CA GLU A 58 8.60 -2.37 3.58
C GLU A 58 9.22 -2.76 2.22
N GLN A 59 8.84 -3.93 1.70
CA GLN A 59 9.21 -4.41 0.38
C GLN A 59 8.05 -5.18 -0.26
N THR A 60 7.81 -4.96 -1.56
CA THR A 60 7.00 -5.88 -2.36
C THR A 60 7.91 -6.62 -3.33
N MET A 61 7.82 -7.95 -3.32
CA MET A 61 8.55 -8.79 -4.28
C MET A 61 7.65 -9.11 -5.48
N ASN A 62 8.29 -9.43 -6.61
CA ASN A 62 7.67 -9.86 -7.88
C ASN A 62 7.01 -8.77 -8.74
N THR A 63 7.17 -7.48 -8.42
CA THR A 63 6.88 -6.38 -9.35
C THR A 63 8.06 -6.08 -10.30
N GLY A 64 9.25 -6.63 -10.00
CA GLY A 64 10.49 -6.34 -10.72
C GLY A 64 11.10 -4.96 -10.37
N LYS A 65 10.53 -4.26 -9.38
CA LYS A 65 10.93 -2.93 -8.92
C LYS A 65 10.86 -2.87 -7.39
N PHE A 66 11.64 -1.99 -6.76
CA PHE A 66 11.43 -1.63 -5.35
C PHE A 66 10.20 -0.72 -5.24
N ASP A 67 9.02 -1.26 -5.50
CA ASP A 67 7.75 -0.56 -5.35
C ASP A 67 7.18 -0.90 -3.97
N ASN A 68 7.20 0.05 -3.03
CA ASN A 68 6.74 -0.21 -1.67
C ASN A 68 5.31 0.32 -1.43
N LEU A 69 4.77 1.09 -2.39
CA LEU A 69 3.40 1.57 -2.48
C LEU A 69 2.70 0.91 -3.68
N ILE A 70 1.63 0.18 -3.42
CA ILE A 70 0.82 -0.47 -4.45
C ILE A 70 -0.65 -0.19 -4.24
N ARG A 71 -1.45 -0.44 -5.28
CA ARG A 71 -2.91 -0.48 -5.19
C ARG A 71 -3.45 -1.83 -5.59
N LEU A 72 -4.43 -2.30 -4.83
CA LEU A 72 -5.25 -3.46 -5.17
C LEU A 72 -6.66 -3.00 -5.55
N ASN A 73 -7.28 -3.76 -6.44
CA ASN A 73 -8.72 -3.69 -6.69
C ASN A 73 -9.50 -4.19 -5.48
N ALA A 74 -10.81 -3.94 -5.46
CA ALA A 74 -11.69 -4.38 -4.39
C ALA A 74 -11.73 -5.91 -4.21
N ASP A 75 -11.40 -6.68 -5.25
CA ASP A 75 -11.30 -8.14 -5.21
C ASP A 75 -9.91 -8.62 -4.77
N GLY A 76 -8.99 -7.73 -4.38
CA GLY A 76 -7.63 -8.07 -3.97
C GLY A 76 -6.65 -8.31 -5.11
N SER A 77 -7.08 -8.24 -6.37
CA SER A 77 -6.17 -8.30 -7.51
C SER A 77 -5.32 -7.02 -7.63
N TYR A 78 -4.12 -7.13 -8.20
CA TYR A 78 -3.24 -5.97 -8.40
C TYR A 78 -3.83 -4.98 -9.41
N ASP A 79 -3.90 -3.70 -9.04
CA ASP A 79 -4.35 -2.66 -9.95
C ASP A 79 -3.19 -2.12 -10.79
N LYS A 80 -3.04 -2.68 -11.99
CA LYS A 80 -2.02 -2.29 -12.96
C LYS A 80 -2.21 -0.88 -13.55
N SER A 81 -3.35 -0.24 -13.32
CA SER A 81 -3.59 1.14 -13.77
C SER A 81 -3.03 2.17 -12.79
N PHE A 82 -2.71 1.77 -11.56
CA PHE A 82 -2.09 2.64 -10.57
C PHE A 82 -0.63 2.92 -10.96
N ILE A 83 -0.29 4.20 -11.03
CA ILE A 83 1.04 4.67 -11.37
C ILE A 83 1.93 4.49 -10.16
N THR A 84 2.78 3.46 -10.18
CA THR A 84 3.83 3.29 -9.18
C THR A 84 4.97 4.24 -9.47
N VAL A 85 5.54 4.81 -8.40
CA VAL A 85 6.77 5.60 -8.50
C VAL A 85 7.93 4.70 -8.10
N PRO A 86 8.73 4.22 -9.06
CA PRO A 86 9.84 3.31 -8.76
C PRO A 86 10.88 3.98 -7.86
N ASP A 87 11.58 3.15 -7.08
CA ASP A 87 12.74 3.52 -6.28
C ASP A 87 12.46 4.57 -5.20
N LEU A 88 11.19 4.77 -4.84
CA LEU A 88 10.78 5.55 -3.68
C LEU A 88 10.22 4.64 -2.59
N HIS A 89 10.69 4.86 -1.37
CA HIS A 89 10.18 4.22 -0.17
C HIS A 89 9.27 5.18 0.59
N PHE A 90 7.98 4.87 0.68
CA PHE A 90 7.02 5.60 1.50
C PHE A 90 6.83 4.91 2.85
N ASP A 91 6.86 5.65 3.95
CA ASP A 91 6.71 5.12 5.30
C ASP A 91 5.24 5.15 5.77
N LYS A 92 4.49 6.19 5.36
CA LYS A 92 3.10 6.39 5.76
C LYS A 92 2.25 6.88 4.60
N VAL A 93 0.98 6.51 4.62
CA VAL A 93 -0.04 6.96 3.68
C VAL A 93 -1.30 7.45 4.40
N ALA A 94 -2.04 8.33 3.76
CA ALA A 94 -3.41 8.67 4.16
C ALA A 94 -4.23 9.05 2.93
N ILE A 95 -5.50 8.66 2.90
CA ILE A 95 -6.43 9.03 1.82
C ILE A 95 -7.22 10.27 2.26
N GLN A 96 -7.25 11.28 1.40
CA GLN A 96 -8.05 12.49 1.59
C GLN A 96 -9.51 12.25 1.12
N PRO A 97 -10.49 13.04 1.60
CA PRO A 97 -11.89 12.90 1.18
C PRO A 97 -12.14 13.04 -0.33
N ASP A 98 -11.25 13.73 -1.06
CA ASP A 98 -11.31 13.88 -2.51
C ASP A 98 -10.65 12.71 -3.28
N GLY A 99 -10.15 11.70 -2.57
CA GLY A 99 -9.50 10.51 -3.13
C GLY A 99 -8.00 10.67 -3.41
N LYS A 100 -7.43 11.88 -3.23
CA LYS A 100 -5.98 12.07 -3.29
C LYS A 100 -5.28 11.40 -2.12
N ILE A 101 -4.00 11.10 -2.29
CA ILE A 101 -3.23 10.28 -1.35
C ILE A 101 -2.08 11.12 -0.81
N ILE A 102 -2.03 11.34 0.50
CA ILE A 102 -0.86 11.90 1.17
C ILE A 102 0.14 10.76 1.41
N VAL A 103 1.39 11.01 1.07
CA VAL A 103 2.49 10.06 1.27
C VAL A 103 3.63 10.73 2.02
N VAL A 104 4.24 9.99 2.94
CA VAL A 104 5.45 10.41 3.64
C VAL A 104 6.60 9.56 3.12
N HIS A 105 7.57 10.21 2.48
CA HIS A 105 8.87 9.60 2.24
C HIS A 105 9.76 9.92 3.43
N ASN A 106 10.24 8.89 4.10
CA ASN A 106 11.22 9.01 5.18
C ASN A 106 12.32 7.99 4.94
N THR A 107 13.55 8.47 4.80
CA THR A 107 14.73 7.65 4.81
C THR A 107 15.40 7.78 6.17
N ASN A 108 15.53 6.66 6.88
CA ASN A 108 16.31 6.57 8.12
C ASN A 108 17.83 6.68 7.86
N ASN A 109 18.24 7.09 6.66
CA ASN A 109 19.62 7.29 6.29
C ASN A 109 19.98 8.76 6.44
N GLU A 110 20.83 9.06 7.44
CA GLU A 110 21.31 10.41 7.75
C GLU A 110 22.03 11.09 6.57
N PHE A 111 22.57 10.31 5.61
CA PHE A 111 23.19 10.86 4.39
C PHE A 111 22.17 11.29 3.33
N TYR A 112 20.90 10.91 3.47
CA TYR A 112 19.82 11.21 2.55
C TYR A 112 18.64 11.91 3.25
N SER A 113 18.84 12.53 4.42
CA SER A 113 17.76 13.21 5.17
C SER A 113 17.06 14.31 4.36
N ASP A 114 17.75 14.95 3.40
CA ASP A 114 17.17 15.96 2.50
C ASP A 114 16.09 15.42 1.55
N TYR A 115 15.94 14.09 1.51
CA TYR A 115 14.90 13.38 0.78
C TYR A 115 13.66 13.10 1.64
N ASN A 116 13.65 13.46 2.93
CA ASN A 116 12.47 13.35 3.77
C ASN A 116 11.44 14.41 3.38
N TYR A 117 10.27 13.97 2.92
CA TYR A 117 9.20 14.88 2.51
C TYR A 117 7.80 14.28 2.64
N VAL A 118 6.84 15.19 2.77
CA VAL A 118 5.43 14.91 2.53
C VAL A 118 5.09 15.34 1.10
N ALA A 119 4.45 14.44 0.36
CA ALA A 119 3.92 14.71 -0.97
C ALA A 119 2.45 14.29 -1.06
N ARG A 120 1.80 14.75 -2.13
CA ARG A 120 0.46 14.30 -2.48
C ARG A 120 0.49 13.63 -3.85
N LEU A 121 -0.23 12.54 -3.98
CA LEU A 121 -0.52 11.85 -5.23
C LEU A 121 -1.98 12.06 -5.59
N ASN A 122 -2.26 12.08 -6.89
CA ASN A 122 -3.61 11.96 -7.43
C ASN A 122 -4.14 10.53 -7.19
N THR A 123 -5.45 10.36 -7.41
CA THR A 123 -6.13 9.06 -7.22
C THR A 123 -5.54 7.95 -8.08
N ASP A 124 -4.88 8.28 -9.20
CA ASP A 124 -4.22 7.31 -10.09
C ASP A 124 -2.78 6.97 -9.68
N GLY A 125 -2.23 7.61 -8.64
CA GLY A 125 -0.85 7.40 -8.16
C GLY A 125 0.17 8.39 -8.72
N SER A 126 -0.18 9.22 -9.71
CA SER A 126 0.71 10.28 -10.20
C SER A 126 0.93 11.37 -9.14
N PHE A 127 2.08 12.04 -9.14
CA PHE A 127 2.31 13.17 -8.24
C PHE A 127 1.35 14.34 -8.56
N ASP A 128 0.73 14.89 -7.52
CA ASP A 128 -0.03 16.13 -7.62
C ASP A 128 0.92 17.33 -7.59
N THR A 129 1.15 17.94 -8.74
CA THR A 129 2.05 19.10 -8.91
C THR A 129 1.49 20.39 -8.32
N SER A 130 0.21 20.43 -7.94
CA SER A 130 -0.39 21.57 -7.24
C SER A 130 -0.12 21.55 -5.73
N PHE A 131 0.37 20.43 -5.19
CA PHE A 131 0.74 20.32 -3.78
C PHE A 131 2.21 20.65 -3.57
N VAL A 132 2.48 21.68 -2.77
CA VAL A 132 3.86 22.05 -2.40
C VAL A 132 4.42 20.97 -1.48
N LYS A 133 5.49 20.30 -1.90
CA LYS A 133 6.19 19.30 -1.08
C LYS A 133 6.77 19.96 0.17
N ALA A 134 6.48 19.41 1.35
CA ALA A 134 7.04 19.86 2.60
C ALA A 134 8.21 18.95 3.00
N LYS A 135 9.39 19.53 3.24
CA LYS A 135 10.58 18.79 3.70
C LYS A 135 10.70 18.83 5.22
N PHE A 136 11.29 17.81 5.80
CA PHE A 136 11.61 17.74 7.22
C PHE A 136 12.98 17.07 7.42
N SER A 137 13.61 17.35 8.56
CA SER A 137 14.91 16.80 8.97
C SER A 137 14.78 16.07 10.29
#